data_AF-A0A964UMC9-F1
#
_entry.id   AF-A0A964UMC9-F1
#
_cell.length_a   1.000
_cell.length_b   1.000
_cell.length_c   1.000
_cell.angle_alpha   90.00
_cell.angle_beta   90.00
_cell.angle_gamma   90.00
#
_symmetry.space_group_name_H-M   'P 1'
#
loop_
_entity.id
_entity.type
_entity.pdbx_description
1 polymer ?
#
loop_
_entity_poly.entity_id
_entity_poly.type
_entity_poly.pdbx_seq_one_letter_code
_entity_poly.pdbx_strand_id
1 'polypeptide(L)'
;MIAVLAVIGTLLGSIITGTFQHLAAGRAERAAAAEQLRRDRLDAVTTLASAGSDHRRALWMRGEARLRGAGDVELEELRSRSHTTRSAITHPLVALRLLVPDPAVHATAQAMVVATYDMVDAATSIEELTAAQDAARAAHDHFIDAAAAFFSANA
;
A
#
# COMPACT_ATOMS: atom_id res chain seq x y z
N MET A 1 21.34 -10.28 63.18
CA MET A 1 20.25 -11.05 62.54
C MET A 1 19.38 -10.17 61.63
N ILE A 2 18.89 -9.02 62.10
CA ILE A 2 18.00 -8.11 61.32
C ILE A 2 18.65 -7.57 60.02
N ALA A 3 19.94 -7.21 60.05
CA ALA A 3 20.64 -6.67 58.87
C ALA A 3 20.72 -7.65 57.69
N VAL A 4 20.88 -8.95 57.95
CA VAL A 4 20.93 -9.98 56.91
C VAL A 4 19.59 -10.11 56.21
N LEU A 5 18.48 -10.06 56.96
CA LEU A 5 17.13 -10.11 56.41
C LEU A 5 16.82 -8.89 55.54
N ALA A 6 17.30 -7.71 55.91
CA ALA A 6 17.12 -6.48 55.12
C ALA A 6 17.86 -6.54 53.76
N VAL A 7 19.09 -7.04 53.75
CA VAL A 7 19.88 -7.21 52.51
C VAL A 7 19.24 -8.24 51.59
N ILE A 8 18.76 -9.37 52.13
CA ILE A 8 18.04 -10.39 51.36
C ILE A 8 16.75 -9.81 50.77
N GLY A 9 15.96 -9.06 51.56
CA GLY A 9 14.73 -8.43 51.07
C GLY A 9 14.98 -7.43 49.94
N THR A 10 16.08 -6.66 50.01
CA THR A 10 16.45 -5.69 48.98
C THR A 10 16.93 -6.38 47.70
N LEU A 11 17.79 -7.39 47.82
CA LEU A 11 18.26 -8.20 46.68
C LEU A 11 17.11 -8.92 45.98
N LEU A 12 16.18 -9.49 46.76
CA LEU A 12 15.02 -10.16 46.21
C LEU A 12 14.08 -9.17 45.49
N GLY A 13 13.87 -8.00 46.08
CA GLY A 13 13.12 -6.90 45.46
C GLY A 13 13.74 -6.39 44.15
N SER A 14 15.07 -6.28 44.09
CA SER A 14 15.77 -5.86 42.86
C SER A 14 15.70 -6.92 41.76
N ILE A 15 15.80 -8.21 42.11
CA ILE A 15 15.69 -9.31 41.14
C ILE A 15 14.26 -9.40 40.56
N ILE A 16 13.24 -9.30 41.43
CA ILE A 16 11.84 -9.31 41.00
C ILE A 16 11.56 -8.10 40.09
N THR A 17 11.98 -6.91 40.50
CA THR A 17 11.79 -5.70 39.69
C THR A 17 12.52 -5.78 38.34
N GLY A 18 13.78 -6.26 38.33
CA GLY A 18 14.57 -6.39 37.11
C GLY A 18 13.97 -7.38 36.10
N THR A 19 13.43 -8.50 36.57
CA THR A 19 12.76 -9.48 35.70
C THR A 19 11.43 -8.94 35.14
N PHE A 20 10.64 -8.24 35.95
CA PHE A 20 9.43 -7.54 35.45
C PHE A 20 9.77 -6.45 34.42
N GLN A 21 10.82 -5.67 34.65
CA GLN A 21 11.29 -4.64 33.71
C GLN A 21 11.74 -5.27 32.39
N HIS A 22 12.47 -6.38 32.43
CA HIS A 22 12.91 -7.09 31.23
C HIS A 22 11.74 -7.68 30.42
N LEU A 23 10.77 -8.30 31.11
CA LEU A 23 9.56 -8.81 30.47
C LEU A 23 8.66 -7.70 29.92
N ALA A 24 8.56 -6.56 30.61
CA ALA A 24 7.82 -5.40 30.15
C ALA A 24 8.48 -4.75 28.92
N ALA A 25 9.81 -4.61 28.93
CA ALA A 25 10.59 -4.11 27.79
C ALA A 25 10.40 -5.01 26.55
N GLY A 26 10.51 -6.33 26.72
CA GLY A 26 10.29 -7.27 25.62
C GLY A 26 8.84 -7.32 25.11
N ARG A 27 7.85 -6.95 25.92
CA ARG A 27 6.45 -6.76 25.45
C ARG A 27 6.29 -5.45 24.68
N ALA A 28 6.90 -4.38 25.18
CA ALA A 28 6.86 -3.07 24.53
C ALA A 28 7.54 -3.10 23.16
N GLU A 29 8.70 -3.75 23.03
CA GLU A 29 9.42 -3.92 21.77
C GLU A 29 8.59 -4.69 20.74
N ARG A 30 7.97 -5.81 21.14
CA ARG A 30 7.09 -6.58 20.24
C ARG A 30 5.86 -5.80 19.80
N ALA A 31 5.24 -5.04 20.71
CA ALA A 31 4.11 -4.17 20.36
C ALA A 31 4.53 -3.06 19.38
N ALA A 32 5.70 -2.46 19.59
CA ALA A 32 6.25 -1.45 18.69
C ALA A 32 6.54 -2.01 17.29
N ALA A 33 7.16 -3.20 17.21
CA ALA A 33 7.43 -3.87 15.95
C ALA A 33 6.14 -4.26 15.20
N ALA A 34 5.12 -4.75 15.91
CA ALA A 34 3.82 -5.08 15.31
C ALA A 34 3.11 -3.85 14.76
N GLU A 35 3.12 -2.75 15.50
CA GLU A 35 2.53 -1.49 15.07
C GLU A 35 3.31 -0.87 13.90
N GLN A 36 4.64 -0.97 13.89
CA GLN A 36 5.45 -0.54 12.75
C GLN A 36 5.10 -1.34 11.48
N LEU A 37 5.03 -2.67 11.57
CA LEU A 37 4.64 -3.51 10.44
C LEU A 37 3.23 -3.18 9.95
N ARG A 38 2.28 -2.90 10.85
CA ARG A 38 0.92 -2.48 10.48
C ARG A 38 0.93 -1.17 9.70
N ARG A 39 1.74 -0.19 10.12
CA ARG A 39 1.92 1.08 9.41
C ARG A 39 2.57 0.88 8.04
N ASP A 40 3.64 0.10 7.96
CA ASP A 40 4.36 -0.14 6.70
C ASP A 40 3.45 -0.84 5.66
N ARG A 41 2.59 -1.76 6.12
CA ARG A 41 1.56 -2.39 5.27
C ARG A 41 0.54 -1.37 4.76
N LEU A 42 0.04 -0.50 5.64
CA LEU A 42 -0.95 0.52 5.28
C LEU A 42 -0.35 1.52 4.29
N ASP A 43 0.90 1.93 4.50
CA ASP A 43 1.65 2.80 3.60
C ASP A 43 1.82 2.18 2.20
N ALA A 44 2.21 0.89 2.12
CA ALA A 44 2.35 0.20 0.85
C ALA A 44 1.02 0.13 0.06
N VAL A 45 -0.09 -0.19 0.75
CA VAL A 45 -1.43 -0.25 0.15
C VAL A 45 -1.87 1.11 -0.36
N THR A 46 -1.78 2.14 0.49
CA THR A 46 -2.26 3.50 0.17
C THR A 46 -1.41 4.18 -0.90
N THR A 47 -0.09 3.95 -0.88
CA THR A 47 0.82 4.43 -1.92
C THR A 47 0.53 3.74 -3.26
N LEU A 48 0.28 2.43 -3.27
CA LEU A 48 -0.09 1.72 -4.50
C LEU A 48 -1.42 2.21 -5.06
N ALA A 49 -2.43 2.37 -4.20
CA ALA A 49 -3.74 2.88 -4.58
C ALA A 49 -3.66 4.29 -5.19
N SER A 50 -2.83 5.15 -4.61
CA SER A 50 -2.60 6.52 -5.09
C SER A 50 -1.90 6.51 -6.45
N ALA A 51 -0.79 5.77 -6.56
CA ALA A 51 -0.05 5.62 -7.82
C ALA A 51 -0.92 5.05 -8.96
N GLY A 52 -1.77 4.06 -8.66
CA GLY A 52 -2.74 3.52 -9.61
C GLY A 52 -3.76 4.55 -10.08
N SER A 53 -4.30 5.36 -9.16
CA SER A 53 -5.24 6.44 -9.49
C SER A 53 -4.60 7.55 -10.33
N ASP A 54 -3.37 7.94 -10.00
CA ASP A 54 -2.61 8.94 -10.75
C ASP A 54 -2.30 8.45 -12.16
N HIS A 55 -1.89 7.18 -12.29
CA HIS A 55 -1.62 6.60 -13.59
C HIS A 55 -2.89 6.48 -14.45
N ARG A 56 -4.01 6.01 -13.87
CA ARG A 56 -5.33 6.00 -14.52
C ARG A 56 -5.72 7.38 -15.05
N ARG A 57 -5.50 8.43 -14.26
CA ARG A 57 -5.75 9.82 -14.67
C ARG A 57 -4.84 10.25 -15.82
N ALA A 58 -3.54 9.94 -15.75
CA ALA A 58 -2.60 10.26 -16.82
C ALA A 58 -2.98 9.58 -18.14
N LEU A 59 -3.40 8.31 -18.06
CA LEU A 59 -3.86 7.53 -19.20
C LEU A 59 -5.17 8.07 -19.79
N TRP A 60 -6.14 8.45 -18.95
CA TRP A 60 -7.35 9.14 -19.41
C TRP A 60 -7.02 10.40 -20.21
N MET A 61 -6.24 11.31 -19.63
CA MET A 61 -5.89 12.57 -20.31
C MET A 61 -5.18 12.32 -21.64
N ARG A 62 -4.31 11.29 -21.69
CA ARG A 62 -3.61 10.90 -22.92
C ARG A 62 -4.56 10.32 -23.97
N GLY A 63 -5.46 9.43 -23.57
CA GLY A 63 -6.47 8.84 -24.46
C GLY A 63 -7.42 9.89 -25.02
N GLU A 64 -7.94 10.76 -24.16
CA GLU A 64 -8.83 11.86 -24.53
C GLU A 64 -8.15 12.82 -25.52
N ALA A 65 -6.90 13.24 -25.24
CA ALA A 65 -6.13 14.10 -26.13
C ALA A 65 -5.90 13.46 -27.50
N ARG A 66 -5.64 12.16 -27.55
CA ARG A 66 -5.50 11.42 -28.82
C ARG A 66 -6.81 11.42 -29.60
N LEU A 67 -7.93 11.13 -28.95
CA LEU A 67 -9.25 11.02 -29.59
C LEU A 67 -9.76 12.36 -30.12
N ARG A 68 -9.45 13.47 -29.44
CA ARG A 68 -9.79 14.82 -29.93
C ARG A 68 -8.80 15.39 -30.97
N GLY A 69 -7.78 14.63 -31.36
CA GLY A 69 -6.77 15.07 -32.32
C GLY A 69 -5.84 16.18 -31.82
N ALA A 70 -5.39 16.09 -30.56
CA ALA A 70 -4.39 17.02 -30.01
C ALA A 70 -3.09 17.03 -30.83
N GLY A 71 -2.38 18.16 -30.80
CA GLY A 71 -1.09 18.31 -31.50
C GLY A 71 0.04 17.49 -30.86
N ASP A 72 1.09 17.25 -31.64
CA ASP A 72 2.20 16.36 -31.25
C ASP A 72 2.91 16.76 -29.95
N VAL A 73 3.07 18.07 -29.71
CA VAL A 73 3.70 18.60 -28.48
C VAL A 73 2.93 18.16 -27.24
N GLU A 74 1.60 18.33 -27.25
CA GLU A 74 0.76 17.96 -26.12
C GLU A 74 0.71 16.43 -25.93
N LEU A 75 0.64 15.67 -27.03
CA LEU A 75 0.67 14.21 -26.98
C LEU A 75 1.98 13.69 -26.39
N GLU A 76 3.10 14.34 -26.69
CA GLU A 76 4.41 13.97 -26.14
C GLU A 76 4.53 14.29 -24.65
N GLU A 77 4.05 15.45 -24.21
CA GLU A 77 3.96 15.79 -22.79
C GLU A 77 3.11 14.78 -22.02
N LEU A 78 1.95 14.41 -22.57
CA LEU A 78 1.05 13.40 -21.99
C LEU A 78 1.68 12.00 -21.94
N ARG A 79 2.42 11.61 -22.98
CA ARG A 79 3.20 10.35 -22.98
C ARG A 79 4.25 10.36 -21.88
N SER A 80 5.05 11.42 -21.78
CA SER A 80 6.07 11.57 -20.74
C SER A 80 5.45 11.47 -19.34
N ARG A 81 4.34 12.17 -19.07
CA ARG A 81 3.60 12.06 -17.80
C ARG A 81 3.09 10.64 -17.53
N SER A 82 2.60 9.94 -18.55
CA SER A 82 2.17 8.54 -18.40
C SER A 82 3.33 7.61 -18.06
N HIS A 83 4.54 7.86 -18.58
CA HIS A 83 5.73 7.11 -18.22
C HIS A 83 6.14 7.36 -16.77
N THR A 84 6.18 8.63 -16.32
CA THR A 84 6.48 8.96 -14.93
C THR A 84 5.51 8.29 -13.95
N THR A 85 4.21 8.40 -14.21
CA THR A 85 3.20 7.78 -13.33
C THR A 85 3.24 6.24 -13.37
N ARG A 86 3.55 5.64 -14.52
CA ARG A 86 3.77 4.19 -14.62
C ARG A 86 4.95 3.73 -13.76
N SER A 87 6.07 4.43 -13.81
CA SER A 87 7.26 4.10 -13.01
C SER A 87 6.98 4.20 -11.50
N ALA A 88 6.09 5.10 -11.08
CA ALA A 88 5.70 5.26 -9.68
C ALA A 88 4.94 4.04 -9.10
N ILE A 89 4.36 3.17 -9.93
CA ILE A 89 3.61 1.97 -9.48
C ILE A 89 4.56 0.88 -8.96
N THR A 90 5.76 0.74 -9.52
CA THR A 90 6.62 -0.42 -9.29
C THR A 90 7.02 -0.58 -7.83
N HIS A 91 7.50 0.49 -7.21
CA HIS A 91 7.95 0.45 -5.82
C HIS A 91 6.85 0.02 -4.83
N PRO A 92 5.68 0.68 -4.78
CA PRO A 92 4.63 0.29 -3.85
C PRO A 92 4.04 -1.09 -4.16
N LEU A 93 4.00 -1.53 -5.42
CA LEU A 93 3.57 -2.89 -5.75
C LEU A 93 4.52 -3.96 -5.19
N VAL A 94 5.83 -3.71 -5.25
CA VAL A 94 6.84 -4.59 -4.64
C VAL A 94 6.70 -4.57 -3.12
N ALA A 95 6.61 -3.39 -2.50
CA ALA A 95 6.44 -3.27 -1.05
C ALA A 95 5.19 -4.01 -0.57
N LEU A 96 4.06 -3.85 -1.26
CA LEU A 96 2.82 -4.57 -0.95
C LEU A 96 3.02 -6.08 -1.00
N ARG A 97 3.68 -6.59 -2.05
CA ARG A 97 3.97 -8.03 -2.20
C ARG A 97 4.86 -8.61 -1.12
N LEU A 98 5.73 -7.80 -0.55
CA LEU A 98 6.64 -8.21 0.52
C LEU A 98 5.99 -8.14 1.91
N LEU A 99 5.12 -7.16 2.12
CA LEU A 99 4.61 -6.81 3.45
C LEU A 99 3.22 -7.40 3.74
N VAL A 100 2.38 -7.61 2.73
CA VAL A 100 0.99 -8.06 2.87
C VAL A 100 0.88 -9.52 2.41
N PRO A 101 0.85 -10.51 3.31
CA PRO A 101 0.85 -11.93 2.94
C PRO A 101 -0.57 -12.43 2.60
N ASP A 102 -1.34 -11.68 1.82
CA ASP A 102 -2.71 -12.03 1.45
C ASP A 102 -2.87 -12.23 -0.07
N PRO A 103 -3.20 -13.45 -0.54
CA PRO A 103 -3.36 -13.72 -1.97
C PRO A 103 -4.47 -12.92 -2.66
N ALA A 104 -5.56 -12.60 -1.95
CA ALA A 104 -6.66 -11.83 -2.53
C ALA A 104 -6.27 -10.37 -2.73
N VAL A 105 -5.54 -9.77 -1.79
CA VAL A 105 -4.93 -8.44 -1.93
C VAL A 105 -3.96 -8.42 -3.11
N HIS A 106 -3.13 -9.44 -3.27
CA HIS A 106 -2.21 -9.54 -4.42
C HIS A 106 -2.94 -9.64 -5.76
N ALA A 107 -3.96 -10.48 -5.84
CA ALA A 107 -4.73 -10.69 -7.07
C ALA A 107 -5.46 -9.41 -7.50
N THR A 108 -6.13 -8.74 -6.56
CA THR A 108 -6.87 -7.50 -6.82
C THR A 108 -5.94 -6.33 -7.13
N ALA A 109 -4.79 -6.21 -6.46
CA ALA A 109 -3.76 -5.23 -6.81
C ALA A 109 -3.25 -5.40 -8.26
N GLN A 110 -3.00 -6.65 -8.66
CA GLN A 110 -2.59 -6.95 -10.03
C GLN A 110 -3.70 -6.63 -11.03
N ALA A 111 -4.95 -6.99 -10.72
CA ALA A 111 -6.10 -6.69 -11.57
C ALA A 111 -6.30 -5.17 -11.78
N MET A 112 -6.15 -4.37 -10.71
CA MET A 112 -6.16 -2.90 -10.78
C MET A 112 -5.08 -2.37 -11.74
N VAL A 113 -3.84 -2.86 -11.63
CA VAL A 113 -2.72 -2.42 -12.47
C VAL A 113 -2.96 -2.79 -13.94
N VAL A 114 -3.41 -4.02 -14.21
CA VAL A 114 -3.73 -4.49 -15.56
C VAL A 114 -4.87 -3.68 -16.18
N ALA A 115 -5.99 -3.53 -15.48
CA ALA A 115 -7.13 -2.75 -15.97
C ALA A 115 -6.77 -1.29 -16.27
N THR A 116 -5.84 -0.72 -15.48
CA THR A 116 -5.32 0.62 -15.75
C THR A 116 -4.50 0.66 -17.04
N TYR A 117 -3.58 -0.28 -17.24
CA TYR A 117 -2.76 -0.33 -18.46
C TYR A 117 -3.58 -0.57 -19.73
N ASP A 118 -4.65 -1.36 -19.65
CA ASP A 118 -5.49 -1.71 -20.80
C ASP A 118 -6.31 -0.50 -21.33
N MET A 119 -6.36 0.62 -20.61
CA MET A 119 -7.18 1.79 -20.99
C MET A 119 -6.83 2.46 -22.33
N VAL A 120 -5.53 2.63 -22.63
CA VAL A 120 -5.12 3.54 -23.74
C VAL A 120 -4.74 2.80 -25.01
N ASP A 121 -4.38 1.52 -24.90
CA ASP A 121 -3.99 0.72 -26.05
C ASP A 121 -5.21 0.15 -26.81
N ALA A 122 -6.40 0.15 -26.19
CA ALA A 122 -7.62 -0.45 -26.77
C ALA A 122 -8.69 0.56 -27.24
N ALA A 123 -8.71 1.79 -26.73
CA ALA A 123 -9.81 2.72 -26.99
C ALA A 123 -9.69 3.45 -28.34
N THR A 124 -10.72 3.31 -29.18
CA THR A 124 -10.91 4.00 -30.46
C THR A 124 -11.97 5.10 -30.41
N SER A 125 -12.72 5.18 -29.31
CA SER A 125 -13.76 6.19 -29.05
C SER A 125 -13.71 6.69 -27.60
N ILE A 126 -14.38 7.81 -27.32
CA ILE A 126 -14.51 8.35 -25.95
C ILE A 126 -15.35 7.41 -25.09
N GLU A 127 -16.35 6.76 -25.67
CA GLU A 127 -17.20 5.78 -25.01
C GLU A 127 -16.38 4.57 -24.56
N GLU A 128 -15.52 4.02 -25.41
CA GLU A 128 -14.62 2.92 -25.07
C GLU A 128 -13.61 3.31 -23.99
N LEU A 129 -13.04 4.52 -24.07
CA LEU A 129 -12.13 5.03 -23.06
C LEU A 129 -12.83 5.21 -21.70
N THR A 130 -14.09 5.65 -21.70
CA THR A 130 -14.92 5.79 -20.49
C THR A 130 -15.20 4.44 -19.86
N ALA A 131 -15.62 3.46 -20.66
CA ALA A 131 -15.85 2.10 -20.19
C ALA A 131 -14.59 1.48 -19.59
N ALA A 132 -13.43 1.67 -20.23
CA ALA A 132 -12.15 1.19 -19.70
C ALA A 132 -11.75 1.92 -18.40
N GLN A 133 -12.00 3.22 -18.30
CA GLN A 133 -11.75 3.98 -17.07
C GLN A 133 -12.62 3.47 -15.91
N ASP A 134 -13.89 3.15 -16.17
CA ASP A 134 -14.81 2.63 -15.16
C ASP A 134 -14.43 1.21 -14.73
N ALA A 135 -14.00 0.35 -15.65
CA ALA A 135 -13.42 -0.95 -15.31
C ALA A 135 -12.17 -0.82 -14.42
N ALA A 136 -11.28 0.13 -14.73
CA ALA A 136 -10.09 0.42 -13.92
C ALA A 136 -10.44 1.03 -12.54
N ARG A 137 -11.54 1.79 -12.43
CA ARG A 137 -12.06 2.25 -11.13
C ARG A 137 -12.61 1.09 -10.31
N ALA A 138 -13.44 0.24 -10.89
CA ALA A 138 -14.00 -0.92 -10.18
C ALA A 138 -12.90 -1.88 -9.69
N ALA A 139 -11.86 -2.12 -10.50
CA ALA A 139 -10.72 -2.94 -10.10
C ALA A 139 -9.90 -2.29 -8.96
N HIS A 140 -9.82 -0.96 -8.93
CA HIS A 140 -9.21 -0.21 -7.83
C HIS A 140 -10.03 -0.36 -6.54
N ASP A 141 -11.34 -0.19 -6.61
CA ASP A 141 -12.23 -0.36 -5.46
C ASP A 141 -12.16 -1.79 -4.89
N HIS A 142 -12.16 -2.82 -5.75
CA HIS A 142 -11.96 -4.20 -5.32
C HIS A 142 -10.62 -4.44 -4.61
N PHE A 143 -9.56 -3.75 -5.02
CA PHE A 143 -8.27 -3.80 -4.33
C PHE A 143 -8.34 -3.16 -2.94
N ILE A 144 -9.01 -2.01 -2.81
CA ILE A 144 -9.24 -1.36 -1.52
C ILE A 144 -10.08 -2.25 -0.59
N ASP A 145 -11.14 -2.87 -1.10
CA ASP A 145 -12.01 -3.77 -0.33
C ASP A 145 -11.24 -4.99 0.18
N ALA A 146 -10.42 -5.62 -0.68
CA ALA A 146 -9.57 -6.74 -0.28
C ALA A 146 -8.57 -6.32 0.81
N ALA A 147 -7.94 -5.15 0.66
CA ALA A 147 -7.02 -4.63 1.68
C ALA A 147 -7.74 -4.32 3.00
N ALA A 148 -8.93 -3.72 2.95
CA ALA A 148 -9.75 -3.43 4.12
C ALA A 148 -10.15 -4.71 4.87
N ALA A 149 -10.52 -5.76 4.13
CA ALA A 149 -10.81 -7.08 4.69
C ALA A 149 -9.56 -7.69 5.37
N PHE A 150 -8.39 -7.60 4.73
CA PHE A 150 -7.13 -8.04 5.31
C PHE A 150 -6.82 -7.30 6.63
N PHE A 151 -6.94 -5.97 6.66
CA PHE A 151 -6.68 -5.22 7.90
C PHE A 151 -7.70 -5.54 8.99
N SER A 152 -8.98 -5.70 8.64
CA SER A 152 -10.03 -6.02 9.62
C SER A 152 -9.84 -7.41 10.24
N ALA A 153 -9.36 -8.39 9.46
CA ALA A 153 -9.06 -9.73 9.95
C ALA A 153 -7.77 -9.82 10.79
N ASN A 154 -6.91 -8.81 10.72
CA ASN A 154 -5.59 -8.75 11.37
C ASN A 154 -5.45 -7.53 12.31
N ALA A 155 -6.57 -6.94 12.74
CA ALA A 155 -6.65 -5.83 13.67
C ALA A 155 -6.50 -6.27 15.14
#